data_AF-A0A329T1P6-F1
#
_entry.id   AF-A0A329T1P6-F1
#
_cell.length_a   1.000
_cell.length_b   1.000
_cell.length_c   1.000
_cell.angle_alpha   90.00
_cell.angle_beta   90.00
_cell.angle_gamma   90.00
#
_symmetry.space_group_name_H-M   'P 1'
#
loop_
_entity.id
_entity.type
_entity.pdbx_description
1 polymer ?
#
loop_
_entity_poly.entity_id
_entity_poly.type
_entity_poly.pdbx_seq_one_letter_code
_entity_poly.pdbx_strand_id
1 'polypeptide(L)'
;MEEQCLRSDVGDPAHYTGPYQHLCTLDENVFGLILSFLSNQALTKLHTATGDCYSNCEPHLTQFCCECGNDNPKILHNVCRECESKSGNYLPLADKEMATSVYGVKLRDLAEIPHYTSTGREDVTQYRRVDLENYLVAKYGSKLGWLREIACRDMVERKIQEMEQQEREEREAYMESLAPGFAIYAQLIDLEETNKSLLEQCSKRFAALTSALKSRGLQLQPTFKPCEQFIVAGDGNISDVVDTTEEMRFLDICTDYPRRCQWKVQSGHHGNKAICEEAKMELCIAYLENHRGLRLPRKWEDCRSRFEEVRRTGGIPQCEGRYIYSK
;
A
#
# COMPACT_ATOMS: atom_id res chain seq x y z
N MET A 1 26.86 -74.93 -33.70
CA MET A 1 27.54 -74.02 -34.64
C MET A 1 26.55 -72.91 -34.91
N GLU A 2 26.72 -71.76 -34.25
CA GLU A 2 27.53 -70.64 -34.79
C GLU A 2 26.81 -70.05 -36.01
N GLU A 3 26.62 -68.75 -36.22
CA GLU A 3 26.93 -67.48 -35.56
C GLU A 3 26.35 -66.40 -36.51
N GLN A 4 26.54 -65.12 -36.20
CA GLN A 4 26.26 -63.90 -37.02
C GLN A 4 24.81 -63.38 -36.92
N CYS A 5 24.47 -62.33 -36.16
CA CYS A 5 25.12 -61.05 -35.81
C CYS A 5 25.13 -60.00 -36.94
N LEU A 6 24.72 -58.78 -36.55
CA LEU A 6 24.84 -57.44 -37.17
C LEU A 6 23.72 -57.09 -38.17
N ARG A 7 23.12 -55.89 -38.19
CA ARG A 7 23.05 -54.60 -37.44
C ARG A 7 22.23 -53.71 -38.41
N SER A 8 21.58 -52.57 -38.13
CA SER A 8 21.63 -51.48 -37.16
C SER A 8 20.33 -50.65 -37.44
N ASP A 9 19.82 -49.67 -36.70
CA ASP A 9 20.37 -48.56 -35.94
C ASP A 9 19.24 -47.99 -35.05
N VAL A 10 19.51 -47.67 -33.77
CA VAL A 10 18.88 -46.52 -33.10
C VAL A 10 19.91 -45.93 -32.14
N GLY A 11 20.10 -44.62 -32.26
CA GLY A 11 21.22 -43.85 -31.73
C GLY A 11 21.34 -43.73 -30.22
N ASP A 12 22.56 -43.33 -29.85
CA ASP A 12 23.13 -43.09 -28.52
C ASP A 12 22.22 -42.41 -27.48
N PRO A 13 22.15 -42.97 -26.26
CA PRO A 13 22.02 -42.17 -25.05
C PRO A 13 23.42 -41.75 -24.59
N ALA A 14 23.67 -40.44 -24.56
CA ALA A 14 24.88 -39.84 -24.06
C ALA A 14 25.30 -40.43 -22.69
N HIS A 15 26.53 -40.93 -22.63
CA HIS A 15 27.19 -41.38 -21.41
C HIS A 15 27.33 -40.22 -20.42
N TYR A 16 26.52 -40.22 -19.37
CA TYR A 16 26.75 -39.43 -18.16
C TYR A 16 27.87 -40.09 -17.36
N THR A 17 29.10 -39.58 -17.49
CA THR A 17 30.29 -40.07 -16.77
C THR A 17 30.49 -39.28 -15.47
N GLY A 18 29.75 -39.64 -14.42
CA GLY A 18 29.99 -39.19 -13.05
C GLY A 18 31.02 -40.08 -12.32
N PRO A 19 31.68 -39.58 -11.25
CA PRO A 19 32.82 -40.24 -10.59
C PRO A 19 32.49 -41.52 -9.79
N TYR A 20 31.25 -42.01 -9.83
CA TYR A 20 30.75 -43.13 -9.00
C TYR A 20 30.29 -44.35 -9.81
N GLN A 21 30.77 -44.53 -11.05
CA GLN A 21 30.34 -45.56 -12.00
C GLN A 21 30.65 -47.03 -11.59
N HIS A 22 31.19 -47.26 -10.39
CA HIS A 22 31.59 -48.59 -9.90
C HIS A 22 30.78 -49.09 -8.69
N LEU A 23 29.73 -48.38 -8.28
CA LEU A 23 28.75 -48.94 -7.36
C LEU A 23 27.87 -49.92 -8.14
N CYS A 24 28.24 -51.19 -8.16
CA CYS A 24 27.35 -52.25 -8.63
C CYS A 24 26.06 -52.22 -7.81
N THR A 25 24.97 -51.74 -8.41
CA THR A 25 23.61 -51.98 -7.90
C THR A 25 23.38 -53.49 -7.99
N LEU A 26 23.58 -54.18 -6.87
CA LEU A 26 23.45 -55.65 -6.80
C LEU A 26 22.00 -56.12 -7.02
N ASP A 27 21.03 -55.22 -6.99
CA ASP A 27 19.64 -55.40 -7.43
C ASP A 27 18.97 -54.01 -7.52
N GLU A 28 18.46 -53.63 -8.69
CA GLU A 28 17.75 -52.35 -8.91
C GLU A 28 16.52 -52.20 -7.99
N ASN A 29 15.86 -53.29 -7.63
CA ASN A 29 14.74 -53.25 -6.69
C ASN A 29 15.22 -52.95 -5.27
N VAL A 30 16.35 -53.53 -4.85
CA VAL A 30 16.94 -53.25 -3.54
C VAL A 30 17.43 -51.80 -3.47
N PHE A 31 18.02 -51.29 -4.55
CA PHE A 31 18.41 -49.89 -4.63
C PHE A 31 17.20 -48.95 -4.57
N GLY A 32 16.14 -49.23 -5.33
CA GLY A 32 14.88 -48.48 -5.25
C GLY A 32 14.25 -48.51 -3.85
N LEU A 33 14.29 -49.65 -3.17
CA LEU A 33 13.88 -49.79 -1.76
C LEU A 33 14.72 -48.90 -0.84
N ILE A 34 16.06 -48.89 -0.98
CA ILE A 34 16.94 -48.01 -0.19
C ILE A 34 16.59 -46.54 -0.41
N LEU A 35 16.40 -46.13 -1.67
CA LEU A 35 16.01 -44.76 -2.00
C LEU A 35 14.68 -44.36 -1.36
N SER A 36 13.74 -45.29 -1.20
CA SER A 36 12.44 -45.02 -0.56
C SER A 36 12.53 -44.69 0.93
N PHE A 37 13.62 -45.06 1.61
CA PHE A 37 13.86 -44.73 3.02
C PHE A 37 14.55 -43.37 3.22
N LEU A 38 15.09 -42.78 2.15
CA LEU A 38 15.80 -41.51 2.25
C LEU A 38 14.82 -40.33 2.31
N SER A 39 15.16 -39.33 3.12
CA SER A 39 14.45 -38.04 3.15
C SER A 39 14.56 -37.35 1.79
N ASN A 40 13.62 -36.47 1.45
CA ASN A 40 13.70 -35.65 0.25
C ASN A 40 15.01 -34.84 0.23
N GLN A 41 15.46 -34.34 1.39
CA GLN A 41 16.73 -33.63 1.48
C GLN A 41 17.94 -34.53 1.18
N ALA A 42 17.96 -35.77 1.68
CA ALA A 42 19.03 -36.72 1.39
C ALA A 42 19.01 -37.13 -0.10
N LEU A 43 17.82 -37.38 -0.65
CA LEU A 43 17.64 -37.67 -2.08
C LEU A 43 18.09 -36.51 -2.97
N THR A 44 17.78 -35.26 -2.60
CA THR A 44 18.21 -34.08 -3.38
C THR A 44 19.73 -33.90 -3.34
N LYS A 45 20.35 -34.14 -2.18
CA LYS A 45 21.83 -34.11 -2.07
C LYS A 45 22.45 -35.22 -2.92
N LEU A 46 21.89 -36.43 -2.89
CA LEU A 46 22.34 -37.55 -3.71
C LEU A 46 22.18 -37.24 -5.21
N HIS A 47 21.01 -36.74 -5.63
CA HIS A 47 20.72 -36.28 -6.99
C HIS A 47 21.78 -35.28 -7.49
N THR A 48 22.13 -34.31 -6.64
CA THR A 48 23.14 -33.29 -6.97
C THR A 48 24.56 -33.90 -7.10
N ALA A 49 24.88 -34.90 -6.28
CA ALA A 49 26.21 -35.52 -6.25
C ALA A 49 26.42 -36.54 -7.38
N THR A 50 25.39 -37.30 -7.76
CA THR A 50 25.47 -38.34 -8.79
C THR A 50 25.09 -37.83 -10.18
N GLY A 51 24.24 -36.79 -10.25
CA GLY A 51 23.63 -36.34 -11.49
C GLY A 51 22.43 -37.19 -11.95
N ASP A 52 22.01 -38.17 -11.15
CA ASP A 52 20.92 -39.09 -11.49
C ASP A 52 19.55 -38.50 -11.16
N CYS A 53 18.55 -38.63 -12.04
CA CYS A 53 17.17 -38.21 -11.77
C CYS A 53 16.38 -39.22 -10.91
N TYR A 54 16.33 -39.00 -9.59
CA TYR A 54 15.45 -39.78 -8.71
C TYR A 54 14.02 -39.23 -8.73
N SER A 55 13.04 -40.06 -9.12
CA SER A 55 11.64 -39.65 -9.34
C SER A 55 10.92 -39.09 -8.11
N ASN A 56 11.37 -39.46 -6.90
CA ASN A 56 10.76 -39.05 -5.64
C ASN A 56 11.41 -37.78 -5.04
N CYS A 57 12.33 -37.17 -5.79
CA CYS A 57 13.01 -35.96 -5.37
C CYS A 57 12.17 -34.72 -5.71
N GLU A 58 11.99 -33.84 -4.73
CA GLU A 58 11.36 -32.52 -4.84
C GLU A 58 12.36 -31.43 -4.46
N PRO A 59 13.29 -31.05 -5.37
CA PRO A 59 14.38 -30.13 -5.05
C PRO A 59 13.91 -28.76 -4.58
N HIS A 60 12.78 -28.28 -5.10
CA HIS A 60 12.18 -26.99 -4.73
C HIS A 60 11.80 -26.90 -3.25
N LEU A 61 11.60 -28.04 -2.55
CA LEU A 61 11.30 -28.06 -1.12
C LEU A 61 12.54 -27.83 -0.25
N THR A 62 13.74 -28.04 -0.78
CA THR A 62 14.99 -27.94 0.00
C THR A 62 15.24 -26.53 0.57
N GLN A 63 14.70 -25.49 -0.06
CA GLN A 63 14.78 -24.13 0.47
C GLN A 63 14.03 -23.97 1.81
N PHE A 64 12.98 -24.77 2.03
CA PHE A 64 12.20 -24.82 3.26
C PHE A 64 12.74 -25.83 4.27
N CYS A 65 13.56 -26.80 3.84
CA CYS A 65 14.14 -27.81 4.73
C CYS A 65 15.35 -27.27 5.51
N CYS A 66 15.44 -27.58 6.80
CA CYS A 66 16.62 -27.35 7.63
C CYS A 66 17.80 -28.19 7.14
N GLU A 67 19.03 -27.71 7.25
CA GLU A 67 20.23 -28.37 6.70
C GLU A 67 20.62 -29.71 7.35
N CYS A 68 19.85 -30.18 8.34
CA CYS A 68 20.19 -31.33 9.19
C CYS A 68 20.08 -32.70 8.54
N GLY A 69 19.76 -32.79 7.26
CA GLY A 69 19.63 -34.04 6.50
C GLY A 69 18.23 -34.68 6.59
N ASN A 70 17.30 -34.03 7.28
CA ASN A 70 15.92 -34.49 7.43
C ASN A 70 14.95 -33.49 6.80
N ASP A 71 13.76 -33.95 6.43
CA ASP A 71 12.67 -33.12 5.89
C ASP A 71 12.00 -32.26 6.97
N ASN A 72 12.79 -31.67 7.86
CA ASN A 72 12.32 -30.76 8.91
C ASN A 72 12.23 -29.35 8.32
N PRO A 73 11.12 -28.62 8.52
CA PRO A 73 11.04 -27.23 8.08
C PRO A 73 12.00 -26.32 8.85
N LYS A 74 12.46 -25.26 8.17
CA LYS A 74 13.08 -24.09 8.78
C LYS A 74 12.01 -23.30 9.50
N ILE A 75 12.27 -22.97 10.76
CA ILE A 75 11.31 -22.31 11.64
C ILE A 75 11.95 -21.01 12.11
N LEU A 76 12.64 -21.03 13.24
CA LEU A 76 13.36 -19.87 13.77
C LEU A 76 14.81 -19.89 13.33
N HIS A 77 15.37 -18.70 13.07
CA HIS A 77 16.78 -18.53 12.68
C HIS A 77 17.22 -19.41 11.50
N ASN A 78 16.31 -19.69 10.55
CA ASN A 78 16.52 -20.59 9.42
C ASN A 78 16.91 -22.04 9.79
N VAL A 79 16.57 -22.50 10.99
CA VAL A 79 16.80 -23.88 11.45
C VAL A 79 15.49 -24.52 11.94
N CYS A 80 15.44 -25.86 11.97
CA CYS A 80 14.32 -26.57 12.57
C CYS A 80 14.40 -26.56 14.10
N ARG A 81 13.28 -26.84 14.76
CA ARG A 81 13.19 -26.91 16.24
C ARG A 81 14.20 -27.87 16.86
N GLU A 82 14.43 -29.04 16.25
CA GLU A 82 15.41 -30.02 16.75
C GLU A 82 16.84 -29.48 16.71
N CYS A 83 17.20 -28.74 15.66
CA CYS A 83 18.51 -28.10 15.56
C CYS A 83 18.64 -26.94 16.55
N GLU A 84 17.60 -26.11 16.64
CA GLU A 84 17.55 -25.00 17.57
C GLU A 84 17.63 -25.45 19.03
N SER A 85 17.02 -26.59 19.39
CA SER A 85 17.05 -27.15 20.74
C SER A 85 18.45 -27.53 21.24
N LYS A 86 19.42 -27.66 20.33
CA LYS A 86 20.82 -27.90 20.66
C LYS A 86 21.59 -26.60 20.95
N SER A 87 20.97 -25.45 20.71
CA SER A 87 21.52 -24.13 21.00
C SER A 87 21.10 -23.63 22.38
N GLY A 88 21.86 -22.72 22.97
CA GLY A 88 21.54 -22.10 24.27
C GLY A 88 20.33 -21.16 24.25
N ASN A 89 19.81 -20.82 23.07
CA ASN A 89 18.72 -19.84 22.86
C ASN A 89 17.42 -20.51 22.40
N TYR A 90 17.19 -21.77 22.77
CA TYR A 90 15.99 -22.50 22.37
C TYR A 90 14.71 -21.86 22.93
N LEU A 91 13.78 -21.51 22.07
CA LEU A 91 12.46 -21.00 22.45
C LEU A 91 11.41 -22.11 22.35
N PRO A 92 10.91 -22.68 23.46
CA PRO A 92 9.98 -23.82 23.42
C PRO A 92 8.54 -23.44 23.05
N LEU A 93 8.19 -22.16 23.18
CA LEU A 93 6.84 -21.66 23.00
C LEU A 93 6.76 -20.77 21.75
N ALA A 94 5.63 -20.85 21.07
CA ALA A 94 5.26 -19.98 19.96
C ALA A 94 4.00 -19.21 20.35
N ASP A 95 3.96 -17.92 20.03
CA ASP A 95 2.72 -17.17 20.07
C ASP A 95 1.84 -17.52 18.86
N LYS A 96 0.64 -16.91 18.81
CA LYS A 96 -0.30 -17.06 17.71
C LYS A 96 0.30 -16.65 16.37
N GLU A 97 1.08 -15.57 16.35
CA GLU A 97 1.69 -15.06 15.12
C GLU A 97 2.65 -16.10 14.54
N MET A 98 3.61 -16.58 15.33
CA MET A 98 4.57 -17.62 14.94
C MET A 98 3.89 -18.92 14.52
N ALA A 99 2.83 -19.35 15.22
CA ALA A 99 2.06 -20.54 14.85
C ALA A 99 1.45 -20.41 13.43
N THR A 100 1.00 -19.22 13.05
CA THR A 100 0.40 -18.98 11.73
C THR A 100 1.43 -18.68 10.64
N SER A 101 2.34 -17.73 10.87
CA SER A 101 3.28 -17.23 9.86
C SER A 101 4.46 -18.17 9.64
N VAL A 102 5.03 -18.76 10.71
CA VAL A 102 6.20 -19.63 10.60
C VAL A 102 5.79 -21.09 10.42
N TYR A 103 4.88 -21.58 11.27
CA TYR A 103 4.46 -22.98 11.24
C TYR A 103 3.40 -23.28 10.16
N GLY A 104 2.68 -22.27 9.67
CA GLY A 104 1.64 -22.47 8.66
C GLY A 104 0.33 -23.05 9.19
N VAL A 105 0.06 -22.91 10.50
CA VAL A 105 -1.23 -23.30 11.08
C VAL A 105 -2.31 -22.32 10.61
N LYS A 106 -3.46 -22.82 10.17
CA LYS A 106 -4.59 -21.95 9.78
C LYS A 106 -5.27 -21.43 11.04
N LEU A 107 -5.74 -20.18 11.03
CA LEU A 107 -6.38 -19.55 12.19
C LEU A 107 -7.51 -20.39 12.82
N ARG A 108 -8.31 -21.06 12.00
CA ARG A 108 -9.41 -21.94 12.44
C ARG A 108 -8.94 -23.20 13.17
N ASP A 109 -7.73 -23.66 12.87
CA ASP A 109 -7.15 -24.89 13.42
C ASP A 109 -6.52 -24.64 14.80
N LEU A 110 -6.22 -23.38 15.14
CA LEU A 110 -5.56 -23.02 16.41
C LEU A 110 -6.33 -23.47 17.65
N ALA A 111 -7.66 -23.56 17.56
CA ALA A 111 -8.51 -24.01 18.67
C ALA A 111 -8.36 -25.51 18.96
N GLU A 112 -7.90 -26.30 17.99
CA GLU A 112 -7.69 -27.75 18.12
C GLU A 112 -6.35 -28.09 18.79
N ILE A 113 -5.44 -27.11 18.89
CA ILE A 113 -4.08 -27.31 19.37
C ILE A 113 -4.01 -26.95 20.86
N PRO A 114 -3.40 -27.79 21.71
CA PRO A 114 -3.16 -27.46 23.11
C PRO A 114 -2.44 -26.11 23.26
N HIS A 115 -3.00 -25.22 24.08
CA HIS A 115 -2.47 -23.89 24.31
C HIS A 115 -2.61 -23.47 25.76
N TYR A 116 -1.79 -22.49 26.13
CA TYR A 116 -1.80 -21.85 27.44
C TYR A 116 -2.22 -20.39 27.24
N THR A 117 -3.21 -19.96 28.00
CA THR A 117 -3.59 -18.55 28.11
C THR A 117 -3.15 -18.04 29.48
N SER A 118 -2.29 -17.03 29.51
CA SER A 118 -1.99 -16.35 30.76
C SER A 118 -3.15 -15.43 31.12
N THR A 119 -3.77 -15.64 32.29
CA THR A 119 -4.77 -14.70 32.84
C THR A 119 -4.04 -13.46 33.36
N GLY A 120 -3.86 -12.45 32.52
CA GLY A 120 -3.16 -11.19 32.79
C GLY A 120 -3.77 -10.00 32.04
N ARG A 121 -3.10 -8.83 32.03
CA ARG A 121 -3.60 -7.63 31.31
C ARG A 121 -3.56 -7.77 29.78
N GLU A 122 -2.80 -8.73 29.27
CA GLU A 122 -2.74 -9.10 27.86
C GLU A 122 -2.93 -10.61 27.78
N ASP A 123 -4.05 -11.05 27.21
CA ASP A 123 -4.34 -12.46 26.98
C ASP A 123 -3.39 -13.01 25.90
N VAL A 124 -2.17 -13.38 26.29
CA VAL A 124 -1.20 -13.98 25.37
C VAL A 124 -1.47 -15.49 25.29
N THR A 125 -1.96 -15.94 24.14
CA THR A 125 -2.06 -17.36 23.83
C THR A 125 -0.72 -17.90 23.37
N GLN A 126 -0.20 -18.91 24.06
CA GLN A 126 1.06 -19.57 23.74
C GLN A 126 0.85 -21.06 23.46
N TYR A 127 1.58 -21.55 22.48
CA TYR A 127 1.55 -22.93 22.02
C TYR A 127 2.92 -23.56 22.24
N ARG A 128 2.97 -24.81 22.72
CA ARG A 128 4.24 -25.55 22.68
C ARG A 128 4.55 -25.88 21.23
N ARG A 129 5.76 -25.55 20.79
CA ARG A 129 6.20 -25.81 19.42
C ARG A 129 6.16 -27.29 19.04
N VAL A 130 6.39 -28.17 20.00
CA VAL A 130 6.24 -29.63 19.81
C VAL A 130 4.80 -30.00 19.49
N ASP A 131 3.82 -29.38 20.13
CA ASP A 131 2.40 -29.68 19.88
C ASP A 131 1.97 -29.18 18.49
N LEU A 132 2.49 -28.02 18.06
CA LEU A 132 2.31 -27.50 16.71
C LEU A 132 2.86 -28.48 15.65
N GLU A 133 4.09 -28.96 15.83
CA GLU A 133 4.71 -29.92 14.91
C GLU A 133 3.94 -31.24 14.86
N ASN A 134 3.56 -31.77 16.03
CA ASN A 134 2.81 -33.01 16.10
C ASN A 134 1.45 -32.88 15.40
N TYR A 135 0.74 -31.76 15.60
CA TYR A 135 -0.51 -31.48 14.91
C TYR A 135 -0.33 -31.43 13.38
N LEU A 136 0.68 -30.69 12.91
CA LEU A 136 0.92 -30.51 11.47
C LEU A 136 1.38 -31.79 10.78
N VAL A 137 2.23 -32.58 11.44
CA VAL A 137 2.64 -33.91 10.96
C VAL A 137 1.46 -34.87 10.94
N ALA A 138 0.60 -34.87 11.96
CA ALA A 138 -0.61 -35.69 11.97
C ALA A 138 -1.59 -35.28 10.85
N LYS A 139 -1.75 -33.97 10.62
CA LYS A 139 -2.66 -33.41 9.62
C LYS A 139 -2.20 -33.68 8.19
N TYR A 140 -0.91 -33.53 7.91
CA TYR A 140 -0.34 -33.66 6.57
C TYR A 140 0.41 -34.98 6.34
N GLY A 141 0.30 -35.91 7.29
CA GLY A 141 0.82 -37.28 7.25
C GLY A 141 2.33 -37.43 7.44
N SER A 142 3.13 -36.39 7.15
CA SER A 142 4.59 -36.41 7.30
C SER A 142 5.17 -35.00 7.38
N LYS A 143 6.44 -34.87 7.77
CA LYS A 143 7.14 -33.58 7.72
C LYS A 143 7.32 -33.08 6.27
N LEU A 144 7.52 -33.99 5.31
CA LEU A 144 7.54 -33.65 3.89
C LEU A 144 6.18 -33.14 3.39
N GLY A 145 5.09 -33.77 3.83
CA GLY A 145 3.73 -33.29 3.56
C GLY A 145 3.50 -31.88 4.11
N TRP A 146 3.96 -31.61 5.33
CA TRP A 146 3.91 -30.28 5.92
C TRP A 146 4.77 -29.25 5.15
N LEU A 147 5.97 -29.62 4.69
CA LEU A 147 6.80 -28.76 3.85
C LEU A 147 6.11 -28.36 2.53
N ARG A 148 5.41 -29.28 1.87
CA ARG A 148 4.62 -28.99 0.67
C ARG A 148 3.55 -27.94 0.94
N GLU A 149 2.90 -27.99 2.10
CA GLU A 149 1.88 -27.01 2.49
C GLU A 149 2.46 -25.63 2.78
N ILE A 150 3.62 -25.55 3.45
CA ILE A 150 4.35 -24.27 3.63
C ILE A 150 4.71 -23.70 2.25
N ALA A 151 5.28 -24.52 1.36
CA ALA A 151 5.68 -24.10 0.03
C ALA A 151 4.49 -23.58 -0.81
N CYS A 152 3.35 -24.27 -0.73
CA CYS A 152 2.13 -23.87 -1.40
C CYS A 152 1.60 -22.53 -0.88
N ARG A 153 1.54 -22.34 0.45
CA ARG A 153 1.15 -21.07 1.08
C ARG A 153 2.04 -19.93 0.61
N ASP A 154 3.37 -20.08 0.72
CA ASP A 154 4.32 -19.01 0.38
C ASP A 154 4.26 -18.64 -1.11
N MET A 155 3.99 -19.62 -1.99
CA MET A 155 3.75 -19.35 -3.41
C MET A 155 2.47 -18.53 -3.62
N VAL A 156 1.38 -18.86 -2.92
CA VAL A 156 0.12 -18.11 -3.02
C VAL A 156 0.28 -16.70 -2.49
N GLU A 157 0.91 -16.54 -1.32
CA GLU A 157 1.20 -15.23 -0.72
C GLU A 157 2.04 -14.36 -1.65
N ARG A 158 3.08 -14.93 -2.27
CA ARG A 158 3.91 -14.21 -3.24
C ARG A 158 3.11 -13.77 -4.46
N LYS A 159 2.26 -14.63 -5.02
CA LYS A 159 1.40 -14.26 -6.16
C LYS A 159 0.44 -13.13 -5.80
N ILE A 160 -0.13 -13.14 -4.60
CA ILE A 160 -0.99 -12.06 -4.12
C ILE A 160 -0.19 -10.76 -4.02
N GLN A 161 0.99 -10.79 -3.42
CA GLN A 161 1.87 -9.62 -3.31
C GLN A 161 2.30 -9.08 -4.68
N GLU A 162 2.64 -9.97 -5.63
CA GLU A 162 2.98 -9.59 -7.01
C GLU A 162 1.80 -8.92 -7.70
N MET A 163 0.57 -9.44 -7.54
CA MET A 163 -0.64 -8.82 -8.09
C MET A 163 -0.93 -7.46 -7.45
N GLU A 164 -0.88 -7.36 -6.12
CA GLU A 164 -1.09 -6.09 -5.40
C GLU A 164 -0.04 -5.03 -5.78
N GLN A 165 1.21 -5.45 -5.97
CA GLN A 165 2.29 -4.58 -6.43
C GLN A 165 2.04 -4.12 -7.87
N GLN A 166 1.64 -5.03 -8.76
CA GLN A 166 1.30 -4.68 -10.13
C GLN A 166 0.13 -3.68 -10.19
N GLU A 167 -0.95 -3.92 -9.45
CA GLU A 167 -2.10 -3.00 -9.39
C GLU A 167 -1.69 -1.61 -8.88
N ARG A 168 -0.79 -1.56 -7.88
CA ARG A 168 -0.24 -0.30 -7.36
C ARG A 168 0.57 0.43 -8.44
N GLU A 169 1.48 -0.25 -9.11
CA GLU A 169 2.32 0.32 -10.16
C GLU A 169 1.47 0.82 -11.34
N GLU A 170 0.45 0.06 -11.75
CA GLU A 170 -0.49 0.48 -12.80
C GLU A 170 -1.29 1.72 -12.39
N ARG A 171 -1.71 1.81 -11.12
CA ARG A 171 -2.39 2.98 -10.59
C ARG A 171 -1.48 4.20 -10.55
N GLU A 172 -0.25 4.05 -10.06
CA GLU A 172 0.75 5.12 -10.01
C GLU A 172 1.08 5.63 -11.42
N ALA A 173 1.34 4.73 -12.37
CA ALA A 173 1.57 5.07 -13.76
C ALA A 173 0.37 5.79 -14.39
N TYR A 174 -0.86 5.37 -14.06
CA TYR A 174 -2.07 6.06 -14.51
C TYR A 174 -2.17 7.48 -13.93
N MET A 175 -1.91 7.65 -12.62
CA MET A 175 -1.94 8.97 -11.98
C MET A 175 -0.86 9.91 -12.54
N GLU A 176 0.33 9.40 -12.86
CA GLU A 176 1.42 10.14 -13.52
C GLU A 176 1.06 10.53 -14.97
N SER A 177 0.22 9.74 -15.65
CA SER A 177 -0.26 10.06 -17.01
C SER A 177 -1.27 11.21 -17.08
N LEU A 178 -1.85 11.61 -15.93
CA LEU A 178 -2.80 12.70 -15.82
C LEU A 178 -2.10 14.07 -15.89
N ALA A 179 -2.83 15.16 -15.60
CA ALA A 179 -2.29 16.51 -15.69
C ALA A 179 -1.03 16.66 -14.81
N PRO A 180 0.03 17.34 -15.30
CA PRO A 180 1.28 17.48 -14.54
C PRO A 180 1.06 18.06 -13.14
N GLY A 181 1.54 17.34 -12.11
CA GLY A 181 1.38 17.71 -10.71
C GLY A 181 0.05 17.32 -10.07
N PHE A 182 -0.88 16.72 -10.82
CA PHE A 182 -2.16 16.25 -10.25
C PHE A 182 -1.97 15.08 -9.28
N ALA A 183 -1.05 14.14 -9.56
CA ALA A 183 -0.75 13.02 -8.65
C ALA A 183 -0.31 13.51 -7.26
N ILE A 184 0.61 14.48 -7.22
CA ILE A 184 1.07 15.11 -5.98
C ILE A 184 -0.08 15.83 -5.28
N TYR A 185 -0.91 16.58 -6.03
CA TYR A 185 -2.07 17.24 -5.46
C TYR A 185 -3.07 16.26 -4.84
N ALA A 186 -3.37 15.15 -5.53
CA ALA A 186 -4.28 14.12 -5.05
C ALA A 186 -3.78 13.47 -3.75
N GLN A 187 -2.47 13.25 -3.61
CA GLN A 187 -1.86 12.78 -2.37
C GLN A 187 -2.01 13.80 -1.23
N LEU A 188 -1.83 15.10 -1.51
CA LEU A 188 -1.92 16.15 -0.48
C LEU A 188 -3.34 16.36 0.07
N ILE A 189 -4.36 15.92 -0.64
CA ILE A 189 -5.76 16.00 -0.22
C ILE A 189 -6.35 14.63 0.18
N ASP A 190 -5.51 13.59 0.26
CA ASP A 190 -5.92 12.21 0.55
C ASP A 190 -7.06 11.71 -0.35
N LEU A 191 -6.95 11.94 -1.67
CA LEU A 191 -7.97 11.52 -2.63
C LEU A 191 -7.98 9.99 -2.82
N GLU A 192 -9.00 9.33 -2.29
CA GLU A 192 -9.17 7.87 -2.38
C GLU A 192 -9.89 7.39 -3.66
N GLU A 193 -10.21 8.29 -4.60
CA GLU A 193 -10.92 7.92 -5.83
C GLU A 193 -10.12 6.91 -6.67
N THR A 194 -10.81 5.88 -7.17
CA THR A 194 -10.24 4.78 -7.97
C THR A 194 -10.86 4.70 -9.36
N ASN A 195 -12.00 5.36 -9.59
CA ASN A 195 -12.64 5.43 -10.89
C ASN A 195 -11.83 6.30 -11.86
N LYS A 196 -11.27 5.66 -12.89
CA LYS A 196 -10.46 6.32 -13.95
C LYS A 196 -11.18 7.52 -14.60
N SER A 197 -12.47 7.38 -14.93
CA SER A 197 -13.23 8.48 -15.55
C SER A 197 -13.38 9.68 -14.61
N LEU A 198 -13.57 9.46 -13.31
CA LEU A 198 -13.67 10.56 -12.35
C LEU A 198 -12.30 11.21 -12.13
N LEU A 199 -11.23 10.42 -12.04
CA LEU A 199 -9.85 10.93 -11.95
C LEU A 199 -9.47 11.79 -13.16
N GLU A 200 -9.87 11.40 -14.37
CA GLU A 200 -9.70 12.23 -15.57
C GLU A 200 -10.44 13.57 -15.49
N GLN A 201 -11.67 13.57 -14.98
CA GLN A 201 -12.44 14.80 -14.79
C GLN A 201 -11.80 15.69 -13.71
N CYS A 202 -11.33 15.11 -12.60
CA CYS A 202 -10.59 15.81 -11.56
C CYS A 202 -9.30 16.43 -12.13
N SER A 203 -8.52 15.64 -12.87
CA SER A 203 -7.29 16.06 -13.55
C SER A 203 -7.52 17.23 -14.51
N LYS A 204 -8.58 17.16 -15.34
CA LYS A 204 -8.97 18.27 -16.24
C LYS A 204 -9.32 19.54 -15.47
N ARG A 205 -10.11 19.43 -14.40
CA ARG A 205 -10.48 20.57 -13.54
C ARG A 205 -9.27 21.16 -12.81
N PHE A 206 -8.38 20.30 -12.31
CA PHE A 206 -7.10 20.69 -11.71
C PHE A 206 -6.24 21.49 -12.68
N ALA A 207 -6.06 21.00 -13.91
CA ALA A 207 -5.26 21.70 -14.93
C ALA A 207 -5.87 23.07 -15.28
N ALA A 208 -7.18 23.11 -15.48
CA ALA A 208 -7.90 24.35 -15.78
C ALA A 208 -7.76 25.38 -14.63
N LEU A 209 -8.04 24.97 -13.39
CA LEU A 209 -7.96 25.84 -12.22
C LEU A 209 -6.52 26.32 -11.98
N THR A 210 -5.54 25.43 -12.10
CA THR A 210 -4.12 25.78 -11.95
C THR A 210 -3.70 26.82 -12.98
N SER A 211 -4.11 26.67 -14.25
CA SER A 211 -3.85 27.63 -15.31
C SER A 211 -4.52 29.00 -15.01
N ALA A 212 -5.79 28.98 -14.60
CA ALA A 212 -6.52 30.20 -14.27
C ALA A 212 -5.91 30.95 -13.08
N LEU A 213 -5.50 30.25 -12.02
CA LEU A 213 -4.79 30.83 -10.88
C LEU A 213 -3.44 31.41 -11.30
N LYS A 214 -2.64 30.66 -12.07
CA LYS A 214 -1.34 31.14 -12.58
C LYS A 214 -1.47 32.40 -13.43
N SER A 215 -2.52 32.50 -14.25
CA SER A 215 -2.79 33.71 -15.05
C SER A 215 -3.01 34.96 -14.20
N ARG A 216 -3.40 34.79 -12.92
CA ARG A 216 -3.56 35.87 -11.93
C ARG A 216 -2.40 35.96 -10.93
N GLY A 217 -1.29 35.26 -11.16
CA GLY A 217 -0.14 35.25 -10.24
C GLY A 217 -0.43 34.55 -8.90
N LEU A 218 -1.41 33.65 -8.87
CA LEU A 218 -1.79 32.84 -7.73
C LEU A 218 -1.25 31.41 -7.88
N GLN A 219 -1.08 30.73 -6.75
CA GLN A 219 -0.74 29.31 -6.71
C GLN A 219 -1.91 28.53 -6.10
N LEU A 220 -2.12 27.31 -6.60
CA LEU A 220 -3.12 26.40 -6.06
C LEU A 220 -2.71 25.94 -4.65
N GLN A 221 -3.61 26.11 -3.70
CA GLN A 221 -3.42 25.68 -2.31
C GLN A 221 -4.24 24.40 -2.08
N PRO A 222 -3.62 23.23 -1.83
CA PRO A 222 -4.33 21.96 -1.68
C PRO A 222 -5.38 21.96 -0.57
N THR A 223 -5.11 22.65 0.54
CA THR A 223 -5.99 22.70 1.71
C THR A 223 -7.09 23.76 1.59
N PHE A 224 -7.11 24.56 0.52
CA PHE A 224 -8.13 25.58 0.34
C PHE A 224 -9.41 24.95 -0.20
N LYS A 225 -10.40 24.78 0.69
CA LYS A 225 -11.64 24.04 0.42
C LYS A 225 -12.38 24.41 -0.88
N PRO A 226 -12.49 25.69 -1.28
CA PRO A 226 -13.11 26.03 -2.58
C PRO A 226 -12.37 25.43 -3.80
N CYS A 227 -11.04 25.34 -3.76
CA CYS A 227 -10.26 24.70 -4.82
C CYS A 227 -10.45 23.18 -4.80
N GLU A 228 -10.41 22.57 -3.63
CA GLU A 228 -10.65 21.14 -3.44
C GLU A 228 -12.04 20.72 -3.95
N GLN A 229 -13.09 21.43 -3.53
CA GLN A 229 -14.48 21.15 -3.94
C GLN A 229 -14.67 21.31 -5.45
N PHE A 230 -14.07 22.34 -6.06
CA PHE A 230 -14.11 22.49 -7.51
C PHE A 230 -13.43 21.32 -8.23
N ILE A 231 -12.22 20.93 -7.79
CA ILE A 231 -11.44 19.88 -8.43
C ILE A 231 -12.06 18.50 -8.24
N VAL A 232 -12.57 18.19 -7.04
CA VAL A 232 -13.10 16.86 -6.69
C VAL A 232 -14.58 16.76 -7.06
N ALA A 233 -15.44 17.61 -6.50
CA ALA A 233 -16.90 17.53 -6.66
C ALA A 233 -17.43 18.27 -7.91
N GLY A 234 -16.72 19.31 -8.35
CA GLY A 234 -17.12 20.07 -9.56
C GLY A 234 -17.98 21.25 -9.20
N ASP A 235 -17.93 21.64 -7.93
CA ASP A 235 -18.80 22.65 -7.36
C ASP A 235 -18.32 24.05 -7.76
N GLY A 236 -19.23 24.81 -8.36
CA GLY A 236 -19.02 26.21 -8.70
C GLY A 236 -18.30 26.45 -10.03
N ASN A 237 -18.10 27.73 -10.35
CA ASN A 237 -17.43 28.17 -11.56
C ASN A 237 -15.96 28.47 -11.27
N ILE A 238 -15.07 28.12 -12.20
CA ILE A 238 -13.64 28.42 -12.13
C ILE A 238 -13.35 29.90 -11.85
N SER A 239 -14.10 30.84 -12.45
CA SER A 239 -13.91 32.27 -12.19
C SER A 239 -14.15 32.62 -10.74
N ASP A 240 -15.25 32.11 -10.17
CA ASP A 240 -15.63 32.37 -8.78
C ASP A 240 -14.60 31.83 -7.78
N VAL A 241 -14.07 30.64 -8.06
CA VAL A 241 -13.03 30.01 -7.23
C VAL A 241 -11.75 30.84 -7.27
N VAL A 242 -11.36 31.32 -8.45
CA VAL A 242 -10.17 32.18 -8.62
C VAL A 242 -10.37 33.53 -7.92
N ASP A 243 -11.53 34.16 -8.09
CA ASP A 243 -11.88 35.44 -7.43
C ASP A 243 -11.85 35.29 -5.90
N THR A 244 -12.39 34.18 -5.39
CA THR A 244 -12.39 33.86 -3.95
C THR A 244 -10.97 33.61 -3.44
N THR A 245 -10.13 32.93 -4.21
CA THR A 245 -8.73 32.66 -3.86
C THR A 245 -7.91 33.96 -3.83
N GLU A 246 -8.10 34.84 -4.82
CA GLU A 246 -7.47 36.15 -4.90
C GLU A 246 -7.86 37.03 -3.71
N GLU A 247 -9.16 37.10 -3.41
CA GLU A 247 -9.71 37.85 -2.29
C GLU A 247 -9.15 37.34 -0.96
N MET A 248 -9.20 36.03 -0.70
CA MET A 248 -8.69 35.46 0.55
C MET A 248 -7.20 35.73 0.73
N ARG A 249 -6.40 35.59 -0.34
CA ARG A 249 -4.97 35.91 -0.29
C ARG A 249 -4.73 37.38 0.06
N PHE A 250 -5.51 38.30 -0.53
CA PHE A 250 -5.40 39.73 -0.22
C PHE A 250 -5.80 40.01 1.23
N LEU A 251 -6.90 39.43 1.69
CA LEU A 251 -7.37 39.57 3.07
C LEU A 251 -6.31 39.10 4.08
N ASP A 252 -5.69 37.95 3.83
CA ASP A 252 -4.71 37.36 4.75
C ASP A 252 -3.38 38.14 4.79
N ILE A 253 -2.95 38.70 3.65
CA ILE A 253 -1.63 39.36 3.55
C ILE A 253 -1.72 40.87 3.80
N CYS A 254 -2.76 41.52 3.31
CA CYS A 254 -2.84 42.98 3.22
C CYS A 254 -3.79 43.59 4.26
N THR A 255 -4.54 42.79 5.02
CA THR A 255 -5.56 43.31 5.93
C THR A 255 -5.48 42.70 7.34
N ASP A 256 -6.25 43.26 8.27
CA ASP A 256 -6.44 42.73 9.62
C ASP A 256 -7.60 41.70 9.70
N TYR A 257 -8.06 41.18 8.55
CA TYR A 257 -9.18 40.24 8.45
C TYR A 257 -9.11 39.05 9.43
N PRO A 258 -7.99 38.31 9.56
CA PRO A 258 -7.93 37.21 10.52
C PRO A 258 -8.21 37.64 11.97
N ARG A 259 -7.72 38.82 12.37
CA ARG A 259 -7.96 39.39 13.71
C ARG A 259 -9.42 39.82 13.88
N ARG A 260 -10.03 40.42 12.85
CA ARG A 260 -11.45 40.82 12.88
C ARG A 260 -12.37 39.61 13.00
N CYS A 261 -12.11 38.54 12.24
CA CYS A 261 -12.85 37.29 12.35
C CYS A 261 -12.71 36.68 13.75
N GLN A 262 -11.49 36.61 14.29
CA GLN A 262 -11.25 36.06 15.63
C GLN A 262 -11.97 36.86 16.72
N TRP A 263 -11.92 38.19 16.66
CA TRP A 263 -12.57 39.07 17.63
C TRP A 263 -14.11 38.97 17.56
N LYS A 264 -14.70 38.97 16.36
CA LYS A 264 -16.17 38.85 16.20
C LYS A 264 -16.70 37.47 16.62
N VAL A 265 -15.92 36.40 16.42
CA VAL A 265 -16.26 35.04 16.92
C VAL A 265 -16.21 34.98 18.44
N GLN A 266 -15.21 35.62 19.08
CA GLN A 266 -15.11 35.69 20.54
C GLN A 266 -16.22 36.57 21.18
N SER A 267 -16.79 37.51 20.41
CA SER A 267 -17.82 38.45 20.87
C SER A 267 -19.26 37.91 20.76
N GLY A 268 -19.44 36.59 20.55
CA GLY A 268 -20.72 35.90 20.71
C GLY A 268 -21.78 36.12 19.61
N HIS A 269 -21.42 36.72 18.48
CA HIS A 269 -22.34 36.82 17.33
C HIS A 269 -22.60 35.40 16.76
N HIS A 270 -23.85 35.09 16.42
CA HIS A 270 -24.24 33.76 15.94
C HIS A 270 -23.89 33.57 14.46
N GLY A 271 -23.16 32.49 14.14
CA GLY A 271 -22.88 32.02 12.79
C GLY A 271 -21.52 32.47 12.22
N ASN A 272 -20.49 31.63 12.39
CA ASN A 272 -19.11 31.90 11.93
C ASN A 272 -19.02 32.39 10.48
N LYS A 273 -19.87 31.89 9.58
CA LYS A 273 -19.84 32.25 8.14
C LYS A 273 -20.38 33.65 7.85
N ALA A 274 -21.49 34.05 8.48
CA ALA A 274 -22.10 35.36 8.24
C ALA A 274 -21.23 36.50 8.80
N ILE A 275 -20.58 36.25 9.93
CA ILE A 275 -19.65 37.17 10.60
C ILE A 275 -18.41 37.44 9.74
N CYS A 276 -17.84 36.39 9.15
CA CYS A 276 -16.70 36.52 8.25
C CYS A 276 -17.08 37.27 6.98
N GLU A 277 -18.26 37.03 6.40
CA GLU A 277 -18.72 37.76 5.21
C GLU A 277 -18.94 39.25 5.49
N GLU A 278 -19.50 39.61 6.65
CA GLU A 278 -19.64 41.02 7.03
C GLU A 278 -18.27 41.72 7.17
N ALA A 279 -17.29 41.05 7.78
CA ALA A 279 -15.92 41.58 7.87
C ALA A 279 -15.27 41.79 6.49
N LYS A 280 -15.55 40.92 5.50
CA LYS A 280 -15.12 41.13 4.11
C LYS A 280 -15.77 42.34 3.48
N MET A 281 -17.08 42.54 3.69
CA MET A 281 -17.82 43.69 3.15
C MET A 281 -17.27 45.00 3.70
N GLU A 282 -17.07 45.10 5.02
CA GLU A 282 -16.49 46.27 5.67
C GLU A 282 -15.10 46.61 5.12
N LEU A 283 -14.24 45.58 4.96
CA LEU A 283 -12.90 45.75 4.41
C LEU A 283 -12.93 46.16 2.93
N CYS A 284 -13.81 45.56 2.14
CA CYS A 284 -14.00 45.93 0.73
C CYS A 284 -14.33 47.42 0.60
N ILE A 285 -15.31 47.92 1.37
CA ILE A 285 -15.67 49.35 1.38
C ILE A 285 -14.47 50.23 1.78
N ALA A 286 -13.79 49.89 2.88
CA ALA A 286 -12.66 50.67 3.37
C ALA A 286 -11.50 50.76 2.36
N TYR A 287 -11.23 49.67 1.64
CA TYR A 287 -10.20 49.62 0.62
C TYR A 287 -10.65 50.23 -0.72
N LEU A 288 -11.95 50.26 -1.03
CA LEU A 288 -12.47 51.03 -2.15
C LEU A 288 -12.37 52.55 -1.91
N GLU A 289 -12.61 53.00 -0.67
CA GLU A 289 -12.42 54.38 -0.23
C GLU A 289 -10.95 54.81 -0.29
N ASN A 290 -10.04 53.97 0.22
CA ASN A 290 -8.60 54.22 0.17
C ASN A 290 -7.81 52.91 0.13
N HIS A 291 -7.36 52.54 -1.07
CA HIS A 291 -6.58 51.33 -1.32
C HIS A 291 -5.10 51.46 -0.96
N ARG A 292 -4.63 52.63 -0.47
CA ARG A 292 -3.26 52.86 0.01
C ARG A 292 -2.16 52.50 -0.99
N GLY A 293 -2.44 52.63 -2.29
CA GLY A 293 -1.52 52.24 -3.37
C GLY A 293 -1.40 50.74 -3.60
N LEU A 294 -2.21 49.91 -2.93
CA LEU A 294 -2.28 48.47 -3.16
C LEU A 294 -3.21 48.15 -4.34
N ARG A 295 -2.88 47.09 -5.08
CA ARG A 295 -3.76 46.53 -6.10
C ARG A 295 -4.87 45.72 -5.41
N LEU A 296 -6.13 46.10 -5.63
CA LEU A 296 -7.27 45.38 -5.06
C LEU A 296 -7.56 44.09 -5.82
N PRO A 297 -8.16 43.08 -5.16
CA PRO A 297 -8.69 41.89 -5.82
C PRO A 297 -9.70 42.27 -6.90
N ARG A 298 -9.73 41.52 -8.00
CA ARG A 298 -10.66 41.78 -9.10
C ARG A 298 -12.12 41.85 -8.65
N LYS A 299 -12.53 40.94 -7.77
CA LYS A 299 -13.87 40.94 -7.15
C LYS A 299 -14.23 42.26 -6.49
N TRP A 300 -13.27 42.94 -5.86
CA TRP A 300 -13.49 44.24 -5.21
C TRP A 300 -13.51 45.37 -6.23
N GLU A 301 -12.65 45.32 -7.25
CA GLU A 301 -12.71 46.25 -8.38
C GLU A 301 -14.07 46.20 -9.08
N ASP A 302 -14.66 45.01 -9.24
CA ASP A 302 -16.00 44.84 -9.83
C ASP A 302 -17.09 45.49 -8.96
N CYS A 303 -16.86 45.69 -7.66
CA CYS A 303 -17.76 46.41 -6.75
C CYS A 303 -17.66 47.94 -6.86
N ARG A 304 -16.63 48.48 -7.53
CA ARG A 304 -16.35 49.93 -7.58
C ARG A 304 -17.49 50.75 -8.18
N SER A 305 -18.15 50.23 -9.21
CA SER A 305 -19.29 50.91 -9.86
C SER A 305 -20.45 51.14 -8.88
N ARG A 306 -20.82 50.10 -8.13
CA ARG A 306 -21.87 50.16 -7.09
C ARG A 306 -21.48 51.06 -5.93
N PHE A 307 -20.21 51.01 -5.51
CA PHE A 307 -19.69 51.91 -4.48
C PHE A 307 -19.82 53.39 -4.89
N GLU A 308 -19.41 53.75 -6.12
CA GLU A 308 -19.53 55.12 -6.63
C GLU A 308 -21.00 55.54 -6.86
N GLU A 309 -21.87 54.59 -7.21
CA GLU A 309 -23.32 54.84 -7.31
C GLU A 309 -23.91 55.26 -5.96
N VAL A 310 -23.63 54.51 -4.88
CA VAL A 310 -24.09 54.84 -3.52
C VAL A 310 -23.60 56.22 -3.10
N ARG A 311 -22.35 56.57 -3.41
CA ARG A 311 -21.82 57.91 -3.11
C ARG A 311 -22.54 59.01 -3.89
N ARG A 312 -22.82 58.76 -5.16
CA ARG A 312 -23.49 59.73 -6.05
C ARG A 312 -24.93 60.01 -5.63
N THR A 313 -25.64 58.99 -5.13
CA THR A 313 -27.02 59.11 -4.65
C THR A 313 -27.13 59.67 -3.22
N GLY A 314 -25.99 59.97 -2.57
CA GLY A 314 -25.93 60.51 -1.20
C GLY A 314 -26.10 59.45 -0.11
N GLY A 315 -26.00 58.17 -0.46
CA GLY A 315 -26.00 57.07 0.50
C GLY A 315 -24.67 56.96 1.27
N ILE A 316 -24.70 56.25 2.39
CA ILE A 316 -23.53 55.97 3.23
C ILE A 316 -23.03 54.55 2.87
N PRO A 317 -21.86 54.39 2.22
CA PRO A 317 -21.37 53.08 1.78
C PRO A 317 -21.31 52.02 2.89
N GLN A 318 -20.98 52.41 4.11
CA GLN A 318 -20.93 51.53 5.28
C GLN A 318 -22.30 50.93 5.64
N CYS A 319 -23.40 51.62 5.34
CA CYS A 319 -24.76 51.12 5.56
C CYS A 319 -25.26 50.24 4.40
N GLU A 320 -24.65 50.36 3.21
CA GLU A 320 -25.06 49.69 1.97
C GLU A 320 -24.10 48.56 1.54
N GLY A 321 -23.29 48.04 2.47
CA GLY A 321 -22.24 47.06 2.16
C GLY A 321 -22.73 45.77 1.51
N ARG A 322 -23.95 45.32 1.84
CA ARG A 322 -24.56 44.15 1.17
C ARG A 322 -24.87 44.39 -0.30
N TYR A 323 -25.34 45.59 -0.65
CA TYR A 323 -25.59 45.97 -2.03
C TYR A 323 -24.28 46.12 -2.79
N ILE A 324 -23.31 46.84 -2.21
CA ILE A 324 -22.01 47.09 -2.85
C ILE A 324 -21.25 45.79 -3.13
N TYR A 325 -21.25 44.88 -2.16
CA TYR A 325 -20.53 43.60 -2.22
C TYR A 325 -21.34 42.45 -2.85
N SER A 326 -22.58 42.70 -3.26
CA SER A 326 -23.37 41.71 -4.01
C SER A 326 -22.69 41.37 -5.34
N LYS A 327 -22.90 40.16 -5.85
CA LYS A 327 -22.40 39.77 -7.18
C LYS A 327 -23.17 40.50 -8.26
#